data_AF-A0A7C3ERZ7-F1
#
_entry.id   AF-A0A7C3ERZ7-F1
#
_cell.length_a   1.000
_cell.length_b   1.000
_cell.length_c   1.000
_cell.angle_alpha   90.00
_cell.angle_beta   90.00
_cell.angle_gamma   90.00
#
_symmetry.space_group_name_H-M   'P 1'
#
loop_
_entity.id
_entity.type
_entity.pdbx_description
1 polymer ?
#
loop_
_entity_poly.entity_id
_entity_poly.type
_entity_poly.pdbx_seq_one_letter_code
_entity_poly.pdbx_strand_id
1 'polypeptide(L)'
;MVAFALWVGAGLARLRTASAGSQRAAWLVGALWCAWLARESHAYTAVFRDDVSARGYVVERYPWAAPAHYLLALAWIENGEWLRAQASAQAALALDPQFHRARDLLGELEQRLTHPPSAEE
;
A
#
# COMPACT_ATOMS: atom_id res chain seq x y z
N MET A 1 6.95 9.98 35.52
CA MET A 1 8.10 10.34 34.67
C MET A 1 9.46 10.00 35.30
N VAL A 2 9.68 10.25 36.61
CA VAL A 2 10.97 9.97 37.29
C VAL A 2 11.37 8.48 37.30
N ALA A 3 10.41 7.56 37.48
CA ALA A 3 10.69 6.12 37.50
C ALA A 3 11.23 5.57 36.16
N PHE A 4 10.79 6.14 35.03
CA PHE A 4 11.28 5.75 33.70
C PHE A 4 12.73 6.20 33.48
N ALA A 5 13.07 7.40 33.93
CA ALA A 5 14.45 7.92 33.86
C ALA A 5 15.42 7.11 34.72
N LEU A 6 14.99 6.66 35.91
CA LEU A 6 15.79 5.79 36.78
C LEU A 6 15.97 4.38 36.20
N TRP A 7 14.95 3.83 35.55
CA TRP A 7 15.02 2.52 34.91
C TRP A 7 15.94 2.51 33.68
N VAL A 8 15.84 3.54 32.81
CA VAL A 8 16.74 3.73 31.66
C VAL A 8 18.17 4.01 32.12
N GLY A 9 18.36 4.84 33.15
CA GLY A 9 19.67 5.13 33.73
C GLY A 9 20.35 3.91 34.34
N ALA A 10 19.61 3.06 35.06
CA ALA A 10 20.13 1.82 35.63
C ALA A 10 20.45 0.76 34.55
N GLY A 11 19.65 0.70 33.48
CA GLY A 11 19.91 -0.16 32.32
C GLY A 11 21.19 0.23 31.58
N LEU A 12 21.40 1.53 31.34
CA LEU A 12 22.62 2.06 30.73
C LEU A 12 23.86 1.88 31.62
N ALA A 13 23.73 2.02 32.95
CA ALA A 13 24.83 1.81 33.89
C ALA A 13 25.27 0.34 33.93
N ARG A 14 24.33 -0.61 33.88
CA ARG A 14 24.63 -2.05 33.79
C ARG A 14 25.31 -2.43 32.48
N LEU A 15 24.94 -1.80 31.37
CA LEU A 15 25.62 -1.96 30.09
C LEU A 15 27.07 -1.45 30.17
N ARG A 16 27.35 -0.38 30.93
CA ARG A 16 28.69 0.21 31.06
C ARG A 16 29.67 -0.63 31.88
N THR A 17 29.18 -1.41 32.83
CA THR A 17 29.99 -2.33 33.66
C THR A 17 30.02 -3.77 33.13
N ALA A 18 29.23 -4.06 32.09
CA ALA A 18 29.23 -5.36 31.45
C ALA A 18 30.51 -5.56 30.62
N SER A 19 31.03 -6.79 30.60
CA SER A 19 32.20 -7.12 29.79
C SER A 19 31.95 -6.80 28.31
N ALA A 20 33.02 -6.50 27.57
CA ALA A 20 32.92 -6.14 26.15
C ALA A 20 32.11 -7.15 25.31
N GLY A 21 32.08 -8.43 25.72
CA GLY A 21 31.24 -9.46 25.11
C GLY A 21 29.73 -9.27 25.30
N SER A 22 29.30 -8.82 26.49
CA SER A 22 27.89 -8.58 26.81
C SER A 22 27.35 -7.31 26.12
N GLN A 23 28.17 -6.28 25.97
CA GLN A 23 27.81 -5.10 25.17
C GLN A 23 27.64 -5.47 23.69
N ARG A 24 28.58 -6.24 23.10
CA ARG A 24 28.47 -6.73 21.73
C ARG A 24 27.20 -7.57 21.52
N ALA A 25 26.84 -8.42 22.46
CA ALA A 25 25.61 -9.20 22.39
C ALA A 25 24.34 -8.30 22.40
N ALA A 26 24.30 -7.25 23.21
CA ALA A 26 23.18 -6.31 23.22
C ALA A 26 23.02 -5.57 21.88
N TRP A 27 24.12 -5.13 21.27
CA TRP A 27 24.11 -4.53 19.94
C TRP A 27 23.65 -5.49 18.85
N LEU A 28 24.07 -6.76 18.90
CA LEU A 28 23.64 -7.79 17.96
C LEU A 28 22.15 -8.07 18.07
N VAL A 29 21.61 -8.18 19.30
CA VAL A 29 20.17 -8.37 19.52
C VAL A 29 19.37 -7.17 19.01
N GLY A 30 19.83 -5.94 19.28
CA GLY A 30 19.20 -4.74 18.74
C GLY A 30 19.23 -4.67 17.21
N ALA A 31 20.37 -5.00 16.59
CA ALA A 31 20.51 -5.05 15.14
C ALA A 31 19.61 -6.13 14.51
N LEU A 32 19.50 -7.30 15.14
CA LEU A 32 18.60 -8.37 14.71
C LEU A 32 17.14 -7.94 14.79
N TRP A 33 16.74 -7.24 15.85
CA TRP A 33 15.39 -6.70 15.99
C TRP A 33 15.07 -5.65 14.92
N CYS A 34 16.00 -4.72 14.65
CA CYS A 34 15.85 -3.73 13.59
C CYS A 34 15.79 -4.38 12.20
N ALA A 35 16.64 -5.38 11.94
CA ALA A 35 16.63 -6.11 10.67
C ALA A 35 15.30 -6.87 10.46
N TRP A 36 14.76 -7.47 11.54
CA TRP A 36 13.47 -8.14 11.51
C TRP A 36 12.34 -7.16 11.21
N LEU A 37 12.28 -6.01 11.89
CA LEU A 37 11.30 -4.96 11.62
C LEU A 37 11.42 -4.37 10.21
N ALA A 38 12.64 -4.17 9.71
CA ALA A 38 12.88 -3.68 8.35
C ALA A 38 12.37 -4.67 7.30
N ARG A 39 12.58 -5.97 7.52
CA ARG A 39 12.05 -7.03 6.66
C ARG A 39 10.51 -7.03 6.66
N GLU A 40 9.90 -6.91 7.82
CA GLU A 40 8.44 -6.88 7.96
C GLU A 40 7.84 -5.61 7.32
N SER A 41 8.48 -4.46 7.53
CA SER A 41 8.13 -3.20 6.87
C SER A 41 8.25 -3.31 5.35
N HIS A 42 9.30 -3.94 4.85
CA HIS A 42 9.48 -4.15 3.42
C HIS A 42 8.36 -5.05 2.83
N ALA A 43 7.97 -6.09 3.57
CA ALA A 43 6.84 -6.94 3.17
C ALA A 43 5.51 -6.17 3.15
N TYR A 44 5.27 -5.29 4.13
CA TYR A 44 4.08 -4.43 4.15
C TYR A 44 4.06 -3.44 2.98
N THR A 45 5.19 -2.79 2.69
CA THR A 45 5.29 -1.88 1.55
C THR A 45 5.14 -2.58 0.20
N ALA A 46 5.37 -3.91 0.13
CA ALA A 46 5.17 -4.68 -1.09
C ALA A 46 3.67 -4.93 -1.38
N VAL A 47 2.81 -5.02 -0.36
CA VAL A 47 1.36 -5.17 -0.53
C VAL A 47 0.71 -3.85 -0.97
N PHE A 48 1.15 -2.72 -0.42
CA PHE A 48 0.74 -1.38 -0.88
C PHE A 48 1.53 -0.89 -2.10
N ARG A 49 2.44 -1.72 -2.65
CA ARG A 49 3.13 -1.40 -3.90
C ARG A 49 2.21 -1.56 -5.10
N ASP A 50 1.24 -2.48 -5.01
CA ASP A 50 0.22 -2.68 -6.03
C ASP A 50 -0.97 -1.74 -5.75
N ASP A 51 -1.07 -0.70 -6.55
CA ASP A 51 -2.08 0.36 -6.40
C ASP A 51 -3.51 -0.19 -6.53
N VAL A 52 -3.68 -1.29 -7.27
CA VAL A 52 -4.93 -2.04 -7.37
C VAL A 52 -5.33 -2.63 -6.02
N SER A 53 -4.41 -3.27 -5.29
CA SER A 53 -4.68 -3.84 -3.97
C SER A 53 -5.09 -2.77 -2.96
N ALA A 54 -4.41 -1.61 -2.97
CA ALA A 54 -4.73 -0.48 -2.10
C ALA A 54 -6.13 0.10 -2.41
N ARG A 55 -6.48 0.25 -3.68
CA ARG A 55 -7.79 0.79 -4.10
C ARG A 55 -8.92 -0.24 -3.99
N GLY A 56 -8.60 -1.52 -4.15
CA GLY A 56 -9.51 -2.65 -3.90
C GLY A 56 -9.96 -2.68 -2.43
N TYR A 57 -9.04 -2.46 -1.49
CA TYR A 57 -9.39 -2.32 -0.07
C TYR A 57 -10.41 -1.20 0.20
N VAL A 58 -10.32 -0.07 -0.53
CA VAL A 58 -11.29 1.03 -0.40
C VAL A 58 -12.66 0.61 -0.89
N VAL A 59 -12.73 -0.13 -2.00
CA VAL A 59 -13.98 -0.68 -2.53
C VAL A 59 -14.59 -1.70 -1.57
N GLU A 60 -13.79 -2.57 -0.95
CA GLU A 60 -14.28 -3.50 0.07
C GLU A 60 -14.86 -2.79 1.29
N ARG A 61 -14.22 -1.69 1.72
CA ARG A 61 -14.69 -0.93 2.89
C ARG A 61 -15.89 -0.04 2.58
N TYR A 62 -15.98 0.45 1.34
CA TYR A 62 -17.00 1.39 0.88
C TYR A 62 -17.56 0.95 -0.49
N PRO A 63 -18.28 -0.17 -0.57
CA PRO A 63 -18.73 -0.74 -1.85
C PRO A 63 -19.76 0.12 -2.57
N TRP A 64 -20.43 1.03 -1.84
CA TRP A 64 -21.42 1.98 -2.36
C TRP A 64 -20.80 3.29 -2.89
N ALA A 65 -19.50 3.51 -2.69
CA ALA A 65 -18.86 4.75 -3.10
C ALA A 65 -18.45 4.68 -4.58
N ALA A 66 -19.20 5.34 -5.46
CA ALA A 66 -18.83 5.47 -6.88
C ALA A 66 -17.38 5.97 -7.10
N PRO A 67 -16.85 6.93 -6.31
CA PRO A 67 -15.44 7.33 -6.41
C PRO A 67 -14.45 6.20 -6.14
N ALA A 68 -14.77 5.23 -5.27
CA ALA A 68 -13.87 4.11 -4.97
C ALA A 68 -13.70 3.18 -6.18
N HIS A 69 -14.81 2.87 -6.87
CA HIS A 69 -14.79 2.08 -8.11
C HIS A 69 -14.09 2.80 -9.25
N TYR A 70 -14.24 4.14 -9.35
CA TYR A 70 -13.48 4.94 -10.31
C TYR A 70 -11.97 4.93 -10.03
N LEU A 71 -11.55 5.07 -8.78
CA LEU A 71 -10.12 4.96 -8.43
C LEU A 71 -9.58 3.57 -8.76
N LEU A 72 -10.34 2.51 -8.47
CA LEU A 72 -9.97 1.14 -8.85
C LEU A 72 -9.81 1.00 -10.37
N ALA A 73 -10.68 1.64 -11.17
CA ALA A 73 -10.53 1.68 -12.62
C ALA A 73 -9.21 2.32 -13.08
N LEU A 74 -8.80 3.43 -12.46
CA LEU A 74 -7.51 4.06 -12.73
C LEU A 74 -6.33 3.15 -12.39
N ALA A 75 -6.44 2.39 -11.29
CA ALA A 75 -5.41 1.43 -10.90
C ALA A 75 -5.23 0.31 -11.94
N TRP A 76 -6.34 -0.19 -12.47
CA TRP A 76 -6.31 -1.18 -13.53
C TRP A 76 -5.73 -0.63 -14.83
N ILE A 77 -5.96 0.65 -15.15
CA ILE A 77 -5.33 1.34 -16.28
C ILE A 77 -3.80 1.39 -16.12
N GLU A 78 -3.31 1.75 -14.94
CA GLU A 78 -1.87 1.80 -14.65
C GLU A 78 -1.22 0.42 -14.75
N ASN A 79 -1.96 -0.64 -14.38
CA ASN A 79 -1.54 -2.03 -14.54
C ASN A 79 -1.76 -2.60 -15.95
N GLY A 80 -2.28 -1.82 -16.90
CA GLY A 80 -2.54 -2.25 -18.28
C GLY A 80 -3.71 -3.23 -18.45
N GLU A 81 -4.51 -3.45 -17.40
CA GLU A 81 -5.66 -4.35 -17.41
C GLU A 81 -6.94 -3.61 -17.81
N TRP A 82 -7.02 -3.22 -19.09
CA TRP A 82 -8.08 -2.38 -19.66
C TRP A 82 -9.51 -2.93 -19.47
N LEU A 83 -9.69 -4.26 -19.55
CA LEU A 83 -11.00 -4.89 -19.32
C LEU A 83 -11.48 -4.77 -17.87
N ARG A 84 -10.56 -4.93 -16.89
CA ARG A 84 -10.88 -4.76 -15.47
C ARG A 84 -11.14 -3.31 -15.12
N ALA A 85 -10.43 -2.39 -15.77
CA ALA A 85 -10.70 -0.96 -15.68
C ALA A 85 -12.11 -0.62 -16.17
N GLN A 86 -12.52 -1.16 -17.33
CA GLN A 86 -13.85 -0.92 -17.88
C GLN A 86 -14.96 -1.39 -16.93
N ALA A 87 -14.84 -2.61 -16.39
CA ALA A 87 -15.80 -3.14 -15.42
C ALA A 87 -15.91 -2.25 -14.17
N SER A 88 -14.77 -1.74 -13.67
CA SER A 88 -14.74 -0.88 -12.49
C SER A 88 -15.35 0.50 -12.77
N ALA A 89 -15.12 1.07 -13.96
CA ALA A 89 -15.75 2.32 -14.39
C ALA A 89 -17.26 2.17 -14.58
N GLN A 90 -17.72 1.04 -15.12
CA GLN A 90 -19.15 0.72 -15.22
C GLN A 90 -19.80 0.57 -13.84
N ALA A 91 -19.12 -0.06 -12.87
CA ALA A 91 -19.61 -0.16 -11.50
C ALA A 91 -19.75 1.22 -10.85
N ALA A 92 -18.80 2.14 -11.10
CA ALA A 92 -18.91 3.52 -10.63
C ALA A 92 -20.15 4.24 -11.19
N LEU A 93 -20.46 4.04 -12.48
CA LEU A 93 -21.65 4.62 -13.12
C LEU A 93 -22.97 3.94 -12.72
N ALA A 94 -22.92 2.66 -12.37
CA ALA A 94 -24.09 1.96 -11.82
C ALA A 94 -24.48 2.51 -10.44
N LEU A 95 -23.49 2.92 -9.64
CA LEU A 95 -23.70 3.55 -8.33
C LEU A 95 -24.09 5.03 -8.45
N ASP A 96 -23.44 5.76 -9.34
CA ASP A 96 -23.75 7.17 -9.62
C ASP A 96 -23.76 7.42 -11.15
N PRO A 97 -24.94 7.39 -11.79
CA PRO A 97 -25.07 7.65 -13.21
C PRO A 97 -24.66 9.08 -13.63
N GLN A 98 -24.61 10.02 -12.69
CA GLN A 98 -24.19 11.41 -12.95
C GLN A 98 -22.69 11.61 -12.74
N PHE A 99 -21.93 10.55 -12.44
CA PHE A 99 -20.50 10.66 -12.19
C PHE A 99 -19.70 10.88 -13.47
N HIS A 100 -19.61 12.16 -13.87
CA HIS A 100 -19.01 12.57 -15.14
C HIS A 100 -17.61 12.01 -15.38
N ARG A 101 -16.75 11.99 -14.35
CA ARG A 101 -15.39 11.43 -14.47
C ARG A 101 -15.37 9.96 -14.85
N ALA A 102 -16.29 9.15 -14.31
CA ALA A 102 -16.36 7.72 -14.66
C ALA A 102 -16.90 7.52 -16.07
N ARG A 103 -17.82 8.39 -16.53
CA ARG A 103 -18.35 8.37 -17.91
C ARG A 103 -17.29 8.75 -18.92
N ASP A 104 -16.52 9.80 -18.63
CA ASP A 104 -15.43 10.25 -19.49
C ASP A 104 -14.33 9.16 -19.58
N LEU A 105 -13.99 8.54 -18.44
CA LEU A 105 -13.06 7.41 -18.37
C LEU A 105 -13.55 6.20 -19.18
N LEU A 106 -14.85 5.88 -19.10
CA LEU A 106 -15.42 4.77 -19.85
C LEU A 106 -15.31 5.02 -21.36
N GLY A 107 -15.56 6.26 -21.81
CA GLY A 107 -15.38 6.64 -23.21
C GLY A 107 -13.94 6.47 -23.70
N GLU A 108 -12.95 6.86 -22.89
CA GLU A 108 -11.53 6.65 -23.20
C GLU A 108 -11.19 5.15 -23.28
N LEU A 109 -11.67 4.36 -22.32
CA LEU A 109 -11.47 2.91 -22.30
C LEU A 109 -12.11 2.21 -23.50
N GLU A 110 -13.31 2.60 -23.90
CA GLU A 110 -13.99 2.05 -25.08
C GLU A 110 -13.23 2.36 -26.37
N GLN A 111 -12.73 3.58 -26.52
CA GLN A 111 -11.89 3.95 -27.67
C GLN A 111 -10.63 3.09 -27.73
N ARG A 112 -9.97 2.90 -26.59
CA ARG A 112 -8.72 2.12 -26.48
C ARG A 112 -8.93 0.62 -26.65
N LEU A 113 -10.07 0.08 -26.22
CA LEU A 113 -10.42 -1.33 -26.45
C LEU A 113 -10.84 -1.60 -27.90
N THR A 114 -11.48 -0.62 -28.55
CA THR A 114 -11.88 -0.72 -29.97
C THR A 114 -10.68 -0.54 -30.91
N HIS A 115 -9.77 0.36 -30.56
CA HIS A 115 -8.52 0.62 -31.27
C HIS A 115 -7.40 0.30 -30.28
N PRO A 116 -7.11 -1.00 -30.03
CA PRO A 116 -5.96 -1.34 -29.22
C PRO A 116 -4.77 -0.63 -29.83
N PRO A 117 -3.94 0.09 -29.04
CA PRO A 117 -2.66 0.56 -29.57
C PRO A 117 -2.04 -0.67 -30.20
N SER A 118 -1.66 -0.55 -31.47
CA SER A 118 -1.17 -1.64 -32.30
C SER A 118 -0.29 -2.54 -31.43
N ALA A 119 -0.53 -3.85 -31.49
CA ALA A 119 0.14 -4.87 -30.69
C ALA A 119 1.65 -4.93 -31.04
N GLU A 120 2.36 -3.87 -30.71
CA GLU A 120 3.69 -3.46 -31.10
C GLU A 120 4.33 -2.93 -29.81
N GLU A 121 5.35 -3.54 -29.20
CA GLU A 121 6.37 -4.49 -29.66
C GLU A 121 6.80 -5.43 -28.51
#